data_AF-A0A7G1KB98-F1
#
_entry.id   AF-A0A7G1KB98-F1
#
_cell.length_a   1.000
_cell.length_b   1.000
_cell.length_c   1.000
_cell.angle_alpha   90.00
_cell.angle_beta   90.00
_cell.angle_gamma   90.00
#
_symmetry.space_group_name_H-M   'P 1'
#
loop_
_entity.id
_entity.type
_entity.pdbx_description
1 polymer ?
#
loop_
_entity_poly.entity_id
_entity_poly.type
_entity_poly.pdbx_seq_one_letter_code
_entity_poly.pdbx_strand_id
1 'polypeptide(L)'
;MTTGPVTIHYPTDEAIRDLTHWMLDQHREWDSAPMFFGFAADAGGEMTVTAGPLENEETAGSEMHPVHLRAAHLKHTGMPLWGFGLVFEGYCEEFTPEETASGEPRRIMLEGRLPDRPTAEEMANAVIYDARGNEWVALTYRYLPERGVSDLFTPASAFTKPPLGLSGYLWSAALLLDPSNRLRVLEIIAADEE
;
A
#
# COMPACT_ATOMS: atom_id res chain seq x y z
N MET A 1 9.76 -19.07 23.49
CA MET A 1 8.96 -20.05 22.74
C MET A 1 9.22 -19.78 21.27
N THR A 2 9.84 -20.71 20.56
CA THR A 2 10.01 -20.59 19.11
C THR A 2 8.69 -20.95 18.45
N THR A 3 7.86 -19.93 18.20
CA THR A 3 6.67 -20.06 17.35
C THR A 3 7.15 -20.46 15.95
N GLY A 4 6.67 -21.60 15.45
CA GLY A 4 6.90 -22.00 14.07
C GLY A 4 6.37 -20.93 13.08
N PRO A 5 6.71 -21.04 11.79
CA PRO A 5 6.20 -20.10 10.79
C PRO A 5 4.66 -20.08 10.83
N VAL A 6 4.09 -18.88 10.98
CA VAL A 6 2.64 -18.67 10.96
C VAL A 6 2.16 -18.92 9.53
N THR A 7 1.19 -19.82 9.36
CA THR A 7 0.55 -20.05 8.07
C THR A 7 -0.28 -18.82 7.70
N ILE A 8 0.01 -18.24 6.54
CA ILE A 8 -0.76 -17.12 6.00
C ILE A 8 -1.92 -17.70 5.18
N HIS A 9 -3.14 -17.27 5.51
CA HIS A 9 -4.34 -17.58 4.73
C HIS A 9 -4.72 -16.36 3.90
N TYR A 10 -4.96 -16.57 2.61
CA TYR A 10 -5.30 -15.50 1.68
C TYR A 10 -6.79 -15.57 1.35
N PRO A 11 -7.53 -14.45 1.45
CA PRO A 11 -8.89 -14.35 0.92
C PRO A 11 -8.92 -14.53 -0.61
N THR A 12 -10.13 -14.63 -1.16
CA THR A 12 -10.32 -14.60 -2.63
C THR A 12 -10.04 -13.21 -3.19
N ASP A 13 -9.66 -13.12 -4.46
CA ASP A 13 -9.41 -11.84 -5.14
C ASP A 13 -10.64 -10.91 -5.12
N GLU A 14 -11.85 -11.49 -5.18
CA GLU A 14 -13.12 -10.76 -5.05
C GLU A 14 -13.26 -10.12 -3.66
N ALA A 15 -12.98 -10.87 -2.59
CA ALA A 15 -13.04 -10.36 -1.22
C ALA A 15 -12.00 -9.25 -0.98
N ILE A 16 -10.80 -9.37 -1.57
CA ILE A 16 -9.77 -8.32 -1.46
C ILE A 16 -10.22 -7.05 -2.22
N ARG A 17 -10.83 -7.19 -3.39
CA ARG A 17 -11.40 -6.05 -4.13
C ARG A 17 -12.47 -5.34 -3.32
N ASP A 18 -13.45 -6.07 -2.79
CA ASP A 18 -14.52 -5.52 -1.95
C ASP A 18 -13.96 -4.82 -0.70
N LEU A 19 -12.93 -5.42 -0.09
CA LEU A 19 -12.23 -4.82 1.06
C LEU A 19 -11.51 -3.52 0.68
N THR A 20 -10.92 -3.45 -0.51
CA THR A 20 -10.24 -2.25 -1.02
C THR A 20 -11.24 -1.11 -1.25
N HIS A 21 -12.45 -1.41 -1.74
CA HIS A 21 -13.54 -0.43 -1.84
C HIS A 21 -14.02 0.02 -0.46
N TRP A 22 -14.24 -0.93 0.45
CA TRP A 22 -14.64 -0.60 1.83
C TRP A 22 -13.61 0.29 2.53
N MET A 23 -12.31 0.09 2.28
CA MET A 23 -11.26 0.97 2.76
C MET A 23 -11.42 2.38 2.20
N LEU A 24 -11.64 2.52 0.89
CA LEU A 24 -11.86 3.81 0.25
C LEU A 24 -13.08 4.52 0.87
N ASP A 25 -14.16 3.79 1.18
CA ASP A 25 -15.33 4.33 1.88
C ASP A 25 -15.03 4.85 3.31
N GLN A 26 -13.89 4.47 3.91
CA GLN A 26 -13.45 5.03 5.18
C GLN A 26 -12.86 6.45 5.02
N HIS A 27 -12.50 6.85 3.79
CA HIS A 27 -12.16 8.24 3.45
C HIS A 27 -13.45 9.07 3.36
N ARG A 28 -13.83 9.70 4.47
CA ARG A 28 -15.11 10.43 4.56
C ARG A 28 -15.02 11.87 4.11
N GLU A 29 -13.85 12.48 4.28
CA GLU A 29 -13.62 13.91 4.05
C GLU A 29 -12.25 14.09 3.41
N TRP A 30 -12.15 15.04 2.48
CA TRP A 30 -10.86 15.47 1.93
C TRP A 30 -10.00 16.15 3.00
N ASP A 31 -8.70 16.17 2.75
CA ASP A 31 -7.67 16.65 3.66
C ASP A 31 -7.61 15.84 4.98
N SER A 32 -8.08 14.58 4.94
CA SER A 32 -8.03 13.66 6.07
C SER A 32 -6.65 13.04 6.26
N ALA A 33 -6.28 12.76 7.51
CA ALA A 33 -5.05 12.03 7.81
C ALA A 33 -5.08 10.61 7.20
N PRO A 34 -3.96 10.10 6.68
CA PRO A 34 -3.90 8.73 6.14
C PRO A 34 -4.29 7.69 7.18
N MET A 35 -4.98 6.63 6.74
CA MET A 35 -5.37 5.49 7.58
C MET A 35 -4.61 4.24 7.19
N PHE A 36 -4.04 3.56 8.18
CA PHE A 36 -3.35 2.28 8.02
C PHE A 36 -4.24 1.12 8.43
N PHE A 37 -4.13 0.01 7.70
CA PHE A 37 -4.88 -1.20 7.92
C PHE A 37 -3.94 -2.41 7.93
N GLY A 38 -4.22 -3.39 8.78
CA GLY A 38 -3.63 -4.73 8.70
C GLY A 38 -4.71 -5.79 8.62
N PHE A 39 -4.44 -6.81 7.80
CA PHE A 39 -5.40 -7.83 7.46
C PHE A 39 -4.90 -9.21 7.81
N ALA A 40 -5.72 -9.97 8.52
CA ALA A 40 -5.55 -11.40 8.74
C ALA A 40 -6.75 -12.16 8.21
N ALA A 41 -6.55 -13.44 7.95
CA ALA A 41 -7.62 -14.37 7.65
C ALA A 41 -7.33 -15.70 8.32
N ASP A 42 -8.37 -16.43 8.68
CA ASP A 42 -8.25 -17.80 9.16
C ASP A 42 -8.38 -18.83 8.01
N ALA A 43 -8.28 -20.12 8.35
CA ALA A 43 -8.42 -21.20 7.39
C ALA A 43 -9.84 -21.30 6.76
N GLY A 44 -10.85 -20.72 7.41
CA GLY A 44 -12.22 -20.62 6.91
C GLY A 44 -12.44 -19.43 5.98
N GLY A 45 -11.45 -18.52 5.87
CA GLY A 45 -11.55 -17.28 5.11
C GLY A 45 -12.20 -16.13 5.87
N GLU A 46 -12.45 -16.28 7.19
CA GLU A 46 -12.95 -15.18 8.01
C GLU A 46 -11.86 -14.12 8.15
N MET A 47 -12.16 -12.90 7.71
CA MET A 47 -11.21 -11.78 7.72
C MET A 47 -11.28 -11.01 9.03
N THR A 48 -10.11 -10.68 9.57
CA THR A 48 -9.96 -9.71 10.66
C THR A 48 -9.23 -8.48 10.14
N VAL A 49 -9.79 -7.31 10.41
CA VAL A 49 -9.22 -6.02 10.02
C VAL A 49 -8.87 -5.22 11.27
N THR A 50 -7.62 -4.75 11.34
CA THR A 50 -7.19 -3.78 12.34
C THR A 50 -6.87 -2.48 11.63
N ALA A 51 -7.49 -1.37 12.04
CA ALA A 51 -7.34 -0.07 11.39
C ALA A 51 -7.03 1.04 12.40
N GLY A 52 -6.34 2.09 11.94
CA GLY A 52 -6.08 3.29 12.73
C GLY A 52 -5.38 4.37 11.90
N PRO A 53 -5.20 5.58 12.46
CA PRO A 53 -4.46 6.62 11.78
C PRO A 53 -3.02 6.16 11.54
N LEU A 54 -2.45 6.49 10.37
CA LEU A 54 -1.07 6.17 10.06
C LEU A 54 -0.13 6.84 11.07
N GLU A 55 -0.40 8.11 11.37
CA GLU A 55 0.37 8.91 12.32
C GLU A 55 -0.40 9.13 13.63
N ASN A 56 0.29 8.98 14.75
CA ASN A 56 -0.18 9.31 16.10
C ASN A 56 1.00 9.75 16.98
N GLU A 57 0.75 9.99 18.28
CA GLU A 57 1.80 10.37 19.24
C GLU A 57 2.97 9.37 19.28
N GLU A 58 2.70 8.07 19.08
CA GLU A 58 3.71 7.02 19.09
C GLU A 58 4.62 7.09 17.86
N THR A 59 4.04 7.28 16.67
CA THR A 59 4.83 7.39 15.43
C THR A 59 5.60 8.70 15.35
N ALA A 60 5.08 9.78 15.95
CA ALA A 60 5.73 11.09 15.96
C ALA A 60 7.07 11.10 16.71
N GLY A 61 7.24 10.21 17.71
CA GLY A 61 8.48 10.09 18.49
C GLY A 61 9.48 9.04 17.96
N SER A 62 9.17 8.38 16.84
CA SER A 62 9.93 7.24 16.32
C SER A 62 10.90 7.64 15.22
N GLU A 63 12.10 7.04 15.22
CA GLU A 63 13.04 7.13 14.08
C GLU A 63 12.64 6.23 12.90
N MET A 64 11.76 5.25 13.14
CA MET A 64 11.20 4.38 12.11
C MET A 64 10.04 5.05 11.37
N HIS A 65 9.97 4.85 10.06
CA HIS A 65 8.84 5.32 9.23
C HIS A 65 7.49 4.81 9.78
N PRO A 66 6.43 5.65 9.84
CA PRO A 66 5.16 5.30 10.48
C PRO A 66 4.53 3.99 9.99
N VAL A 67 4.61 3.72 8.67
CA VAL A 67 4.11 2.48 8.06
C VAL A 67 4.81 1.25 8.63
N HIS A 68 6.15 1.27 8.71
CA HIS A 68 6.92 0.15 9.23
C HIS A 68 6.69 -0.05 10.73
N LEU A 69 6.53 1.04 11.49
CA LEU A 69 6.22 0.96 12.91
C LEU A 69 4.86 0.31 13.16
N ARG A 70 3.82 0.74 12.44
CA ARG A 70 2.48 0.13 12.51
C ARG A 70 2.48 -1.34 12.11
N ALA A 71 3.14 -1.68 11.00
CA ALA A 71 3.29 -3.05 10.54
C ALA A 71 4.01 -3.93 11.57
N ALA A 72 5.08 -3.41 12.18
CA ALA A 72 5.80 -4.11 13.24
C ALA A 72 4.90 -4.37 14.45
N HIS A 73 4.15 -3.37 14.93
CA HIS A 73 3.23 -3.56 16.05
C HIS A 73 2.19 -4.65 15.78
N LEU A 74 1.55 -4.64 14.59
CA LEU A 74 0.59 -5.67 14.24
C LEU A 74 1.23 -7.05 14.14
N LYS A 75 2.44 -7.15 13.60
CA LYS A 75 3.17 -8.43 13.55
C LYS A 75 3.44 -9.02 14.94
N HIS A 76 3.67 -8.18 15.96
CA HIS A 76 3.88 -8.63 17.34
C HIS A 76 2.62 -9.17 18.02
N THR A 77 1.43 -8.94 17.46
CA THR A 77 0.17 -9.52 17.99
C THR A 77 0.08 -11.04 17.76
N GLY A 78 0.89 -11.58 16.85
CA GLY A 78 0.86 -13.00 16.48
C GLY A 78 -0.26 -13.38 15.50
N MET A 79 -1.01 -12.42 14.97
CA MET A 79 -2.04 -12.67 13.96
C MET A 79 -1.44 -13.21 12.65
N PRO A 80 -2.12 -14.12 11.92
CA PRO A 80 -1.72 -14.60 10.60
C PRO A 80 -2.01 -13.55 9.53
N LEU A 81 -1.25 -12.45 9.58
CA LEU A 81 -1.41 -11.33 8.65
C LEU A 81 -1.08 -11.77 7.22
N TRP A 82 -1.96 -11.44 6.28
CA TRP A 82 -1.74 -11.68 4.85
C TRP A 82 -1.40 -10.42 4.07
N GLY A 83 -1.70 -9.23 4.62
CA GLY A 83 -1.42 -7.97 3.94
C GLY A 83 -1.60 -6.75 4.82
N PHE A 84 -1.22 -5.61 4.26
CA PHE A 84 -1.43 -4.29 4.83
C PHE A 84 -2.09 -3.37 3.81
N GLY A 85 -2.86 -2.42 4.31
CA GLY A 85 -3.58 -1.45 3.52
C GLY A 85 -3.30 -0.02 3.96
N LEU A 86 -3.46 0.92 3.05
CA LEU A 86 -3.38 2.35 3.32
C LEU A 86 -4.44 3.10 2.53
N VAL A 87 -5.11 4.03 3.20
CA VAL A 87 -5.98 5.03 2.56
C VAL A 87 -5.33 6.39 2.74
N PHE A 88 -5.09 7.10 1.64
CA PHE A 88 -4.41 8.39 1.65
C PHE A 88 -4.78 9.23 0.43
N GLU A 89 -4.58 10.54 0.54
CA GLU A 89 -4.74 11.46 -0.57
C GLU A 89 -3.42 11.68 -1.31
N GLY A 90 -3.50 11.91 -2.61
CA GLY A 90 -2.35 12.17 -3.44
C GLY A 90 -2.75 12.68 -4.82
N TYR A 91 -1.84 12.53 -5.77
CA TYR A 91 -2.03 12.95 -7.15
C TYR A 91 -1.83 11.75 -8.08
N CYS A 92 -2.68 11.64 -9.09
CA CYS A 92 -2.46 10.72 -10.21
C CYS A 92 -2.40 11.48 -11.53
N GLU A 93 -1.68 10.90 -12.47
CA GLU A 93 -1.62 11.37 -13.84
C GLU A 93 -1.45 10.16 -14.76
N GLU A 94 -2.09 10.21 -15.92
CA GLU A 94 -1.84 9.24 -16.99
C GLU A 94 -0.59 9.65 -17.75
N PHE A 95 0.42 8.79 -17.77
CA PHE A 95 1.64 8.98 -18.55
C PHE A 95 1.57 8.18 -19.85
N THR A 96 2.08 8.77 -20.93
CA THR A 96 2.28 8.03 -22.18
C THR A 96 3.33 6.93 -22.01
N PRO A 97 3.33 5.88 -22.87
CA PRO A 97 4.39 4.88 -22.86
C PRO A 97 5.79 5.47 -23.03
N GLU A 98 5.93 6.51 -23.87
CA GLU A 98 7.18 7.22 -24.09
C GLU A 98 7.66 7.96 -22.83
N GLU A 99 6.77 8.65 -22.13
CA GLU A 99 7.08 9.29 -20.84
C GLU A 99 7.50 8.24 -19.80
N THR A 100 6.78 7.13 -19.73
CA THR A 100 7.10 6.04 -18.79
C THR A 100 8.48 5.44 -19.09
N ALA A 101 8.81 5.25 -20.38
CA ALA A 101 10.10 4.73 -20.81
C ALA A 101 11.27 5.70 -20.56
N SER A 102 11.03 7.02 -20.52
CA SER A 102 12.08 8.01 -20.26
C SER A 102 12.50 8.08 -18.79
N GLY A 103 11.71 7.49 -17.88
CA GLY A 103 11.91 7.60 -16.43
C GLY A 103 11.54 8.97 -15.85
N GLU A 104 11.05 9.89 -16.67
CA GLU A 104 10.61 11.22 -16.25
C GLU A 104 9.49 11.19 -15.20
N PRO A 105 8.46 10.32 -15.29
CA PRO A 105 7.42 10.21 -14.27
C PRO A 105 7.99 9.90 -12.88
N ARG A 106 8.90 8.90 -12.79
CA ARG A 106 9.56 8.54 -11.53
C ARG A 106 10.35 9.73 -10.97
N ARG A 107 11.08 10.47 -11.81
CA ARG A 107 11.82 11.66 -11.40
C ARG A 107 10.88 12.76 -10.87
N ILE A 108 9.79 13.07 -11.57
CA ILE A 108 8.80 14.07 -11.14
C ILE A 108 8.19 13.71 -9.78
N MET A 109 7.84 12.44 -9.58
CA MET A 109 7.29 11.94 -8.31
C MET A 109 8.32 12.05 -7.17
N LEU A 110 9.58 11.70 -7.42
CA LEU A 110 10.67 11.83 -6.44
C LEU A 110 10.98 13.29 -6.10
N GLU A 111 10.91 14.20 -7.08
CA GLU A 111 11.07 15.64 -6.88
C GLU A 111 9.85 16.29 -6.20
N GLY A 112 8.75 15.55 -6.00
CA GLY A 112 7.51 16.07 -5.41
C GLY A 112 6.76 17.06 -6.31
N ARG A 113 7.00 17.01 -7.63
CA ARG A 113 6.50 17.99 -8.61
C ARG A 113 5.29 17.52 -9.39
N LEU A 114 4.71 16.38 -9.03
CA LEU A 114 3.50 15.88 -9.65
C LEU A 114 2.33 16.88 -9.57
N PRO A 115 2.10 17.61 -8.45
CA PRO A 115 1.03 18.62 -8.36
C PRO A 115 1.20 19.80 -9.33
N ASP A 116 2.43 20.06 -9.80
CA ASP A 116 2.70 21.17 -10.73
C ASP A 116 2.28 20.84 -12.17
N ARG A 117 1.91 19.59 -12.45
CA ARG A 117 1.58 19.15 -13.81
C ARG A 117 0.14 19.51 -14.17
N PRO A 118 -0.09 19.99 -15.41
CA PRO A 118 -1.41 20.47 -15.83
C PRO A 118 -2.48 19.38 -15.90
N THR A 119 -2.06 18.12 -15.94
CA THR A 119 -2.89 16.91 -16.08
C THR A 119 -2.90 16.07 -14.81
N ALA A 120 -2.27 16.54 -13.72
CA ALA A 120 -2.32 15.87 -12.43
C ALA A 120 -3.67 16.14 -11.75
N GLU A 121 -4.31 15.07 -11.30
CA GLU A 121 -5.60 15.10 -10.62
C GLU A 121 -5.43 14.70 -9.16
N GLU A 122 -6.06 15.43 -8.25
CA GLU A 122 -6.15 15.06 -6.84
C GLU A 122 -7.06 13.84 -6.67
N MET A 123 -6.59 12.85 -5.92
CA MET A 123 -7.31 11.60 -5.68
C MET A 123 -7.20 11.14 -4.23
N ALA A 124 -8.21 10.39 -3.79
CA ALA A 124 -8.13 9.54 -2.61
C ALA A 124 -7.89 8.11 -3.10
N ASN A 125 -6.90 7.44 -2.50
CA ASN A 125 -6.43 6.13 -2.92
C ASN A 125 -6.47 5.17 -1.74
N ALA A 126 -7.14 4.03 -1.92
CA ALA A 126 -7.05 2.86 -1.06
C ALA A 126 -6.18 1.81 -1.74
N VAL A 127 -5.06 1.46 -1.13
CA VAL A 127 -4.13 0.44 -1.64
C VAL A 127 -3.96 -0.68 -0.64
N ILE A 128 -3.97 -1.93 -1.12
CA ILE A 128 -3.61 -3.13 -0.37
C ILE A 128 -2.39 -3.76 -1.03
N TYR A 129 -1.36 -4.08 -0.23
CA TYR A 129 -0.33 -5.03 -0.62
C TYR A 129 -0.42 -6.30 0.23
N ASP A 130 -0.36 -7.45 -0.43
CA ASP A 130 -0.28 -8.74 0.26
C ASP A 130 1.17 -9.21 0.45
N ALA A 131 1.36 -10.25 1.25
CA ALA A 131 2.67 -10.86 1.52
C ALA A 131 3.30 -11.50 0.27
N ARG A 132 2.56 -11.68 -0.83
CA ARG A 132 3.09 -12.14 -2.12
C ARG A 132 3.64 -10.98 -2.95
N GLY A 133 3.33 -9.75 -2.57
CA GLY A 133 3.73 -8.51 -3.24
C GLY A 133 2.76 -8.06 -4.33
N ASN A 134 1.55 -8.61 -4.36
CA ASN A 134 0.48 -8.14 -5.25
C ASN A 134 -0.13 -6.86 -4.70
N GLU A 135 -0.65 -6.03 -5.60
CA GLU A 135 -1.29 -4.74 -5.30
C GLU A 135 -2.75 -4.75 -5.74
N TRP A 136 -3.62 -4.23 -4.89
CA TRP A 136 -5.00 -3.86 -5.22
C TRP A 136 -5.19 -2.39 -4.90
N VAL A 137 -5.83 -1.67 -5.81
CA VAL A 137 -6.09 -0.25 -5.70
C VAL A 137 -7.55 0.02 -6.02
N ALA A 138 -8.18 0.82 -5.17
CA ALA A 138 -9.43 1.52 -5.46
C ALA A 138 -9.18 3.01 -5.26
N LEU A 139 -9.51 3.84 -6.26
CA LEU A 139 -9.31 5.29 -6.17
C LEU A 139 -10.52 6.07 -6.66
N THR A 140 -10.66 7.29 -6.14
CA THR A 140 -11.64 8.28 -6.61
C THR A 140 -11.00 9.66 -6.74
N TYR A 141 -11.55 10.48 -7.62
CA TYR A 141 -11.02 11.79 -7.98
C TYR A 141 -11.74 12.90 -7.21
N ARG A 142 -11.00 13.88 -6.70
CA ARG A 142 -11.57 15.01 -5.93
C ARG A 142 -12.54 15.85 -6.74
N TYR A 143 -12.17 16.14 -7.99
CA TYR A 143 -12.90 17.07 -8.84
C TYR A 143 -13.65 16.40 -10.00
N LEU A 144 -13.62 15.06 -10.08
CA LEU A 144 -14.29 14.26 -11.11
C LEU A 144 -15.11 13.10 -10.50
N PRO A 145 -16.01 13.36 -9.53
CA PRO A 145 -16.72 12.31 -8.81
C PRO A 145 -17.63 11.46 -9.71
N GLU A 146 -18.06 11.99 -10.86
CA GLU A 146 -18.87 11.27 -11.84
C GLU A 146 -18.14 10.10 -12.53
N ARG A 147 -16.79 10.06 -12.44
CA ARG A 147 -16.00 8.91 -12.90
C ARG A 147 -16.19 7.67 -12.03
N GLY A 148 -16.71 7.84 -10.82
CA GLY A 148 -16.86 6.75 -9.85
C GLY A 148 -15.50 6.26 -9.32
N VAL A 149 -15.50 5.01 -8.83
CA VAL A 149 -14.30 4.34 -8.32
C VAL A 149 -13.59 3.64 -9.47
N SER A 150 -12.27 3.84 -9.58
CA SER A 150 -11.42 3.10 -10.51
C SER A 150 -10.66 2.01 -9.77
N ASP A 151 -10.61 0.82 -10.39
CA ASP A 151 -9.96 -0.37 -9.87
C ASP A 151 -8.66 -0.69 -10.63
N LEU A 152 -7.60 -1.03 -9.90
CA LEU A 152 -6.38 -1.56 -10.47
C LEU A 152 -5.89 -2.78 -9.66
N PHE A 153 -5.43 -3.80 -10.37
CA PHE A 153 -4.70 -4.92 -9.80
C PHE A 153 -3.34 -5.04 -10.50
N THR A 154 -2.27 -5.03 -9.71
CA THR A 154 -0.90 -5.21 -10.19
C THR A 154 -0.30 -6.47 -9.57
N PRO A 155 -0.04 -7.54 -10.34
CA PRO A 155 0.58 -8.74 -9.79
C PRO A 155 2.03 -8.47 -9.39
N ALA A 156 2.54 -9.22 -8.40
CA ALA A 156 3.89 -9.07 -7.89
C ALA A 156 5.00 -9.19 -8.95
N SER A 157 4.74 -9.89 -10.05
CA SER A 157 5.65 -10.07 -11.18
C SER A 157 5.75 -8.87 -12.11
N ALA A 158 4.82 -7.92 -12.03
CA ALA A 158 4.84 -6.69 -12.83
C ALA A 158 5.71 -5.59 -12.19
N PHE A 159 6.05 -5.71 -10.91
CA PHE A 159 6.96 -4.78 -10.25
C PHE A 159 8.41 -5.04 -10.66
N THR A 160 8.99 -4.10 -11.41
CA THR A 160 10.42 -4.08 -11.75
C THR A 160 11.25 -3.21 -10.82
N LYS A 161 10.60 -2.33 -10.04
CA LYS A 161 11.16 -1.46 -9.01
C LYS A 161 10.16 -1.29 -7.86
N PRO A 162 10.60 -0.88 -6.65
CA PRO A 162 9.68 -0.51 -5.58
C PRO A 162 8.70 0.58 -6.01
N PRO A 163 7.44 0.51 -5.55
CA PRO A 163 6.54 1.65 -5.59
C PRO A 163 7.17 2.84 -4.86
N LEU A 164 6.83 4.06 -5.30
CA LEU A 164 7.33 5.29 -4.68
C LEU A 164 6.46 5.72 -3.50
N GLY A 165 7.00 6.59 -2.65
CA GLY A 165 6.27 7.22 -1.55
C GLY A 165 5.73 6.23 -0.52
N LEU A 166 4.56 6.54 0.06
CA LEU A 166 3.93 5.72 1.10
C LEU A 166 3.64 4.28 0.64
N SER A 167 3.30 4.09 -0.64
CA SER A 167 3.08 2.77 -1.24
C SER A 167 4.33 1.88 -1.18
N GLY A 168 5.53 2.44 -1.35
CA GLY A 168 6.79 1.69 -1.25
C GLY A 168 7.07 1.17 0.17
N TYR A 169 6.79 2.00 1.18
CA TYR A 169 6.88 1.58 2.58
C TYR A 169 5.85 0.49 2.91
N LEU A 170 4.63 0.60 2.38
CA LEU A 170 3.57 -0.38 2.59
C LEU A 170 3.89 -1.72 1.91
N TRP A 171 4.35 -1.67 0.66
CA TRP A 171 4.78 -2.83 -0.13
C TRP A 171 5.91 -3.60 0.57
N SER A 172 6.95 -2.88 1.02
CA SER A 172 8.06 -3.52 1.75
C SER A 172 7.61 -4.10 3.10
N ALA A 173 6.71 -3.42 3.81
CA ALA A 173 6.12 -3.95 5.05
C ALA A 173 5.35 -5.26 4.80
N ALA A 174 4.54 -5.30 3.75
CA ALA A 174 3.73 -6.46 3.38
C ALA A 174 4.60 -7.66 2.99
N LEU A 175 5.62 -7.46 2.14
CA LEU A 175 6.56 -8.53 1.77
C LEU A 175 7.23 -9.16 2.99
N LEU A 176 7.58 -8.35 4.01
CA LEU A 176 8.23 -8.83 5.23
C LEU A 176 7.31 -9.63 6.18
N LEU A 177 6.02 -9.80 5.84
CA LEU A 177 5.14 -10.76 6.50
C LEU A 177 5.59 -12.19 6.23
N ASP A 178 6.00 -12.51 5.00
CA ASP A 178 6.58 -13.81 4.64
C ASP A 178 8.11 -13.77 4.82
N PRO A 179 8.69 -14.56 5.74
CA PRO A 179 10.13 -14.59 5.96
C PRO A 179 10.96 -14.95 4.72
N SER A 180 10.39 -15.67 3.74
CA SER A 180 11.08 -16.04 2.51
C SER A 180 11.40 -14.84 1.60
N ASN A 181 10.66 -13.74 1.73
CA ASN A 181 10.86 -12.53 0.92
C ASN A 181 11.99 -11.63 1.42
N ARG A 182 12.59 -11.90 2.59
CA ARG A 182 13.58 -11.00 3.21
C ARG A 182 14.77 -10.69 2.29
N LEU A 183 15.33 -11.71 1.64
CA LEU A 183 16.46 -11.52 0.72
C LEU A 183 16.02 -10.70 -0.50
N ARG A 184 14.86 -11.01 -1.09
CA ARG A 184 14.29 -10.27 -2.22
C ARG A 184 14.10 -8.78 -1.89
N VAL A 185 13.59 -8.45 -0.70
CA VAL A 185 13.43 -7.05 -0.27
C VAL A 185 14.78 -6.34 -0.19
N LEU A 186 15.80 -6.97 0.40
CA LEU A 186 17.14 -6.39 0.52
C LEU A 186 17.80 -6.18 -0.84
N GLU A 187 17.66 -7.14 -1.77
CA GLU A 187 18.19 -7.05 -3.13
C GLU A 187 17.53 -5.91 -3.90
N ILE A 188 16.22 -5.76 -3.80
CA ILE A 188 15.48 -4.70 -4.49
C ILE A 188 15.84 -3.32 -3.92
N ILE A 189 15.99 -3.18 -2.61
CA ILE A 189 16.42 -1.91 -1.99
C ILE A 189 17.83 -1.54 -2.46
N ALA A 190 18.76 -2.49 -2.44
CA ALA A 190 20.14 -2.25 -2.88
C ALA A 190 20.22 -1.82 -4.35
N ALA A 191 19.37 -2.36 -5.21
CA ALA A 191 19.32 -2.02 -6.63
C ALA A 191 18.60 -0.69 -6.94
N ASP A 192 17.86 -0.10 -5.99
CA ASP A 192 17.18 1.19 -6.16
C ASP A 192 18.03 2.39 -5.69
N GLU A 193 19.13 2.13 -4.96
CA GLU A 193 20.13 3.13 -4.56
C GLU A 193 21.18 3.42 -5.65
N GLU A 194 21.19 2.66 -6.75
CA GLU A 194 22.04 2.83 -7.95
C GLU A 194 21.35 3.59 -9.09
#